data_AF-A0A537F051-F1
#
_entry.id   AF-A0A537F051-F1
#
_cell.length_a   1.000
_cell.length_b   1.000
_cell.length_c   1.000
_cell.angle_alpha   90.00
_cell.angle_beta   90.00
_cell.angle_gamma   90.00
#
_symmetry.space_group_name_H-M   'P 1'
#
loop_
_entity.id
_entity.type
_entity.pdbx_description
1 polymer ?
#
loop_
_entity_poly.entity_id
_entity_poly.type
_entity_poly.pdbx_seq_one_letter_code
_entity_poly.pdbx_strand_id
1 'polypeptide(L)'
;MRPSKVGPTSLTLTWTKARDELAVTSYLLYQGARQCGGDQLITTLQGNTTSYTVTGLSSGTTYVFKIEASDSGGNVSCLGPSLQVTTPSWLEIYWFFIPIPIAGVASAIAVPSLLRSRHRNLARTIIFVTVLSVVAALFYYLVSICGLACWAPPL
;
A
#
# COMPACT_ATOMS: atom_id res chain seq x y z
N MET A 1 4.71 12.68 13.15
CA MET A 1 3.86 12.24 12.03
C MET A 1 3.79 10.71 12.06
N ARG A 2 2.64 10.12 11.72
CA ARG A 2 2.40 8.67 11.80
C ARG A 2 1.51 8.21 10.63
N PRO A 3 1.84 7.08 9.96
CA PRO A 3 0.98 6.48 8.94
C PRO A 3 -0.06 5.55 9.57
N SER A 4 -1.19 5.41 8.89
CA SER A 4 -2.28 4.47 9.18
C SER A 4 -2.94 4.04 7.88
N LYS A 5 -3.69 2.93 7.90
CA LYS A 5 -4.35 2.37 6.70
C LYS A 5 -3.40 2.27 5.48
N VAL A 6 -2.18 1.78 5.71
CA VAL A 6 -1.16 1.66 4.66
C VAL A 6 -1.59 0.55 3.70
N GLY A 7 -2.03 0.95 2.51
CA GLY A 7 -2.37 0.06 1.41
C GLY A 7 -1.38 0.21 0.25
N PRO A 8 -1.53 -0.64 -0.78
CA PRO A 8 -0.62 -0.66 -1.93
C PRO A 8 -0.67 0.63 -2.74
N THR A 9 -1.79 1.36 -2.73
CA THR A 9 -2.00 2.58 -3.54
C THR A 9 -2.47 3.79 -2.75
N SER A 10 -2.61 3.64 -1.43
CA SER A 10 -3.09 4.71 -0.56
C SER A 10 -2.59 4.53 0.86
N LEU A 11 -2.54 5.63 1.61
CA LEU A 11 -2.24 5.62 3.02
C LEU A 11 -2.81 6.88 3.69
N THR A 12 -3.10 6.79 4.98
CA THR A 12 -3.57 7.91 5.78
C THR A 12 -2.46 8.41 6.69
N LEU A 13 -2.08 9.67 6.53
CA LEU A 13 -1.09 10.38 7.32
C LEU A 13 -1.79 11.15 8.43
N THR A 14 -1.24 11.06 9.64
CA THR A 14 -1.69 11.84 10.80
C THR A 14 -0.49 12.52 11.46
N TRP A 15 -0.66 13.74 11.94
CA TRP A 15 0.42 14.49 12.58
C TRP A 15 -0.11 15.30 13.76
N THR A 16 0.80 15.66 14.65
CA THR A 16 0.52 16.57 15.75
C THR A 16 0.50 18.00 15.20
N LYS A 17 -0.37 18.85 15.75
CA LYS A 17 -0.37 20.28 15.44
C LYS A 17 1.01 20.90 15.74
N ALA A 18 1.33 21.98 15.02
CA ALA A 18 2.50 22.79 15.34
C ALA A 18 2.33 23.48 16.71
N ARG A 19 3.43 23.74 17.41
CA ARG A 19 3.42 24.41 18.74
C ARG A 19 2.80 25.81 18.67
N ASP A 20 3.04 26.52 17.59
CA ASP A 20 2.57 27.90 17.39
C ASP A 20 1.20 27.90 16.67
N GLU A 21 0.18 27.32 17.29
CA GLU A 21 -1.15 27.12 16.68
C GLU A 21 -1.82 28.43 16.22
N LEU A 22 -1.51 29.56 16.84
CA LEU A 22 -2.12 30.86 16.52
C LEU A 22 -1.57 31.49 15.24
N ALA A 23 -0.37 31.09 14.80
CA ALA A 23 0.24 31.58 13.58
C ALA A 23 -0.06 30.68 12.37
N VAL A 24 -0.45 29.41 12.57
CA VAL A 24 -0.59 28.46 11.47
C VAL A 24 -1.95 28.60 10.79
N THR A 25 -1.92 29.05 9.53
CA THR A 25 -3.10 29.17 8.68
C THR A 25 -3.31 27.94 7.81
N SER A 26 -2.22 27.29 7.38
CA SER A 26 -2.29 26.10 6.52
C SER A 26 -1.15 25.12 6.77
N TYR A 27 -1.35 23.86 6.37
CA TYR A 27 -0.32 22.83 6.31
C TYR A 27 -0.08 22.44 4.86
N LEU A 28 1.18 22.45 4.44
CA LEU A 28 1.63 22.02 3.12
C LEU A 28 2.19 20.62 3.23
N LEU A 29 1.61 19.68 2.46
CA LEU A 29 2.07 18.30 2.40
C LEU A 29 2.93 18.11 1.15
N TYR A 30 4.19 17.73 1.36
CA TYR A 30 5.17 17.49 0.31
C TYR A 30 5.49 16.00 0.18
N GLN A 31 5.80 15.59 -1.05
CA GLN A 31 6.36 14.28 -1.38
C GLN A 31 7.84 14.42 -1.73
N GLY A 32 8.71 13.99 -0.81
CA GLY A 32 10.15 14.03 -0.94
C GLY A 32 10.86 14.24 0.40
N ALA A 33 12.17 14.41 0.34
CA ALA A 33 13.04 14.53 1.51
C ALA A 33 13.67 15.93 1.68
N ARG A 34 13.44 16.85 0.75
CA ARG A 34 13.95 18.22 0.81
C ARG A 34 13.15 19.05 1.82
N GLN A 35 13.76 20.12 2.28
CA GLN A 35 13.17 21.04 3.24
C GLN A 35 12.74 22.34 2.56
N CYS A 36 11.86 23.11 3.21
CA CYS A 36 11.43 24.44 2.77
C CYS A 36 10.74 24.41 1.39
N GLY A 37 9.82 23.48 1.19
CA GLY A 37 9.07 23.35 -0.07
C GLY A 37 9.88 23.00 -1.32
N GLY A 38 11.10 22.46 -1.19
CA GLY A 38 11.93 22.04 -2.32
C GLY A 38 11.47 20.77 -3.05
N ASP A 39 10.34 20.20 -2.64
CA ASP A 39 9.75 18.95 -3.12
C ASP A 39 8.39 19.19 -3.79
N GLN A 40 7.83 18.13 -4.39
CA GLN A 40 6.50 18.19 -5.00
C GLN A 40 5.43 18.43 -3.92
N LEU A 41 4.71 19.55 -4.05
CA LEU A 41 3.54 19.84 -3.23
C LEU A 41 2.40 18.90 -3.65
N ILE A 42 1.92 18.07 -2.73
CA ILE A 42 0.75 17.22 -2.94
C ILE A 42 -0.52 18.06 -2.76
N THR A 43 -0.61 18.79 -1.64
CA THR A 43 -1.80 19.54 -1.28
C THR A 43 -1.52 20.56 -0.18
N THR A 44 -2.42 21.54 -0.06
CA THR A 44 -2.47 22.51 1.02
C THR A 44 -3.75 22.28 1.82
N LEU A 45 -3.59 22.09 3.13
CA LEU A 45 -4.65 21.80 4.08
C LEU A 45 -4.87 22.99 5.00
N GLN A 46 -6.08 23.12 5.54
CA GLN A 46 -6.36 24.15 6.54
C GLN A 46 -5.60 23.88 7.85
N GLY A 47 -5.23 24.93 8.58
CA GLY A 47 -4.46 24.84 9.84
C GLY A 47 -5.15 24.07 10.98
N ASN A 48 -6.44 23.74 10.84
CA ASN A 48 -7.16 22.86 11.76
C ASN A 48 -7.06 21.37 11.40
N THR A 49 -6.55 21.03 10.21
CA THR A 49 -6.51 19.66 9.68
C THR A 49 -5.19 18.99 10.02
N THR A 50 -5.27 17.82 10.66
CA THR A 50 -4.12 17.04 11.14
C THR A 50 -4.06 15.61 10.58
N SER A 51 -4.91 15.34 9.59
CA SER A 51 -5.04 14.05 8.94
C SER A 51 -5.30 14.22 7.45
N TYR A 52 -4.64 13.42 6.61
CA TYR A 52 -4.85 13.41 5.17
C TYR A 52 -4.63 12.02 4.58
N THR A 53 -5.48 11.63 3.64
CA THR A 53 -5.32 10.36 2.91
C THR A 53 -4.68 10.63 1.56
N VAL A 54 -3.47 10.11 1.37
CA VAL A 54 -2.77 10.14 0.09
C VAL A 54 -3.25 8.97 -0.74
N THR A 55 -3.62 9.23 -1.99
CA THR A 55 -4.08 8.24 -2.97
C THR A 55 -3.26 8.32 -4.24
N GLY A 56 -3.30 7.28 -5.08
CA GLY A 56 -2.56 7.26 -6.35
C GLY A 56 -1.08 6.89 -6.17
N LEU A 57 -0.74 6.22 -5.08
CA LEU A 57 0.61 5.69 -4.86
C LEU A 57 0.83 4.41 -5.67
N SER A 58 2.09 4.11 -5.98
CA SER A 58 2.50 2.83 -6.55
C SER A 58 2.82 1.84 -5.43
N SER A 59 2.49 0.56 -5.65
CA SER A 59 2.76 -0.52 -4.71
C SER A 59 4.25 -0.87 -4.63
N GLY A 60 4.74 -1.33 -3.48
CA GLY A 60 6.14 -1.72 -3.30
C GLY A 60 7.13 -0.56 -3.43
N THR A 61 6.67 0.69 -3.28
CA THR A 61 7.46 1.89 -3.50
C THR A 61 7.66 2.63 -2.18
N THR A 62 8.89 3.08 -1.92
CA THR A 62 9.21 3.89 -0.75
C THR A 62 8.94 5.36 -1.05
N TYR A 63 8.10 5.97 -0.23
CA TYR A 63 7.78 7.39 -0.28
C TYR A 63 8.25 8.09 0.99
N VAL A 64 8.67 9.34 0.82
CA VAL A 64 8.95 10.25 1.94
C VAL A 64 7.91 11.36 1.88
N PHE A 65 7.22 11.57 2.99
CA PHE A 65 6.25 12.65 3.15
C PHE A 65 6.77 13.64 4.16
N LYS A 66 6.56 14.92 3.91
CA LYS A 66 6.90 15.99 4.83
C LYS A 66 5.74 16.95 4.96
N ILE A 67 5.54 17.46 6.16
CA ILE A 67 4.50 18.46 6.42
C ILE A 67 5.15 19.71 6.96
N GLU A 68 4.83 20.84 6.34
CA GLU A 68 5.31 22.16 6.75
C GLU A 68 4.10 23.04 7.07
N ALA A 69 4.19 23.84 8.13
CA ALA A 69 3.16 24.79 8.49
C ALA A 69 3.42 26.12 7.78
N SER A 70 2.35 26.84 7.41
CA SER A 70 2.41 28.16 6.81
C SER A 70 1.48 29.13 7.52
N ASP A 71 1.94 30.37 7.68
CA ASP A 71 1.20 31.46 8.30
C ASP A 71 0.43 32.33 7.30
N SER A 72 -0.36 33.29 7.80
CA SER A 72 -1.09 34.24 6.97
C SER A 72 -0.19 35.22 6.20
N GLY A 73 1.09 35.31 6.59
CA GLY A 73 2.12 36.09 5.92
C GLY A 73 2.83 35.33 4.80
N GLY A 74 2.51 34.05 4.59
CA GLY A 74 3.14 33.19 3.59
C GLY A 74 4.49 32.61 4.03
N ASN A 75 4.87 32.74 5.30
CA ASN A 75 6.10 32.14 5.81
C ASN A 75 5.87 30.65 6.05
N VAL A 76 6.69 29.81 5.42
CA VAL A 76 6.64 28.35 5.56
C VAL A 76 7.71 27.88 6.53
N SER A 77 7.33 27.03 7.49
CA SER A 77 8.26 26.43 8.45
C SER A 77 9.10 25.33 7.78
N CYS A 78 10.42 25.35 7.92
CA CYS A 78 11.29 24.29 7.37
C CYS A 78 11.50 23.08 8.29
N LEU A 79 11.06 23.16 9.56
CA LEU A 79 11.36 22.18 10.62
C LEU A 79 10.23 21.17 10.87
N GLY A 80 9.26 21.07 9.95
CA GLY A 80 8.15 20.16 10.10
C GLY A 80 8.55 18.67 10.01
N PRO A 81 7.71 17.76 10.56
CA PRO A 81 8.03 16.34 10.63
C PRO A 81 8.07 15.70 9.24
N SER A 82 8.99 14.75 9.05
CA SER A 82 9.04 13.86 7.90
C SER A 82 8.71 12.42 8.30
N LEU A 83 8.21 11.65 7.32
CA LEU A 83 7.90 10.24 7.48
C LEU A 83 8.27 9.49 6.20
N GLN A 84 9.10 8.47 6.34
CA GLN A 84 9.34 7.50 5.28
C GLN A 84 8.39 6.31 5.46
N VAL A 85 7.73 5.90 4.38
CA VAL A 85 6.81 4.76 4.37
C VAL A 85 6.93 4.01 3.06
N THR A 86 6.99 2.69 3.15
CA THR A 86 6.97 1.80 1.98
C THR A 86 5.58 1.23 1.82
N THR A 87 4.98 1.40 0.64
CA THR A 87 3.69 0.77 0.33
C THR A 87 3.89 -0.73 0.16
N PRO A 88 2.98 -1.58 0.68
CA PRO A 88 3.05 -3.00 0.44
C PRO A 88 2.95 -3.29 -1.06
N SER A 89 3.67 -4.30 -1.52
CA SER A 89 3.49 -4.77 -2.90
C SER A 89 2.17 -5.54 -3.01
N TRP A 90 1.58 -5.58 -4.21
CA TRP A 90 0.41 -6.43 -4.44
C TRP A 90 0.70 -7.90 -4.13
N LEU A 91 1.94 -8.33 -4.38
CA LEU A 91 2.38 -9.72 -4.19
C LEU A 91 2.47 -10.10 -2.71
N GLU A 92 2.79 -9.16 -1.81
CA GLU A 92 2.81 -9.41 -0.35
C GLU A 92 1.42 -9.66 0.23
N ILE A 93 0.36 -9.15 -0.39
CA ILE A 93 -1.03 -9.39 0.04
C ILE A 93 -1.49 -10.80 -0.33
N TYR A 94 -0.93 -11.42 -1.37
CA TYR A 94 -1.31 -12.78 -1.79
C TYR A 94 -0.69 -13.90 -0.94
N TRP A 95 0.42 -13.66 -0.24
CA TRP A 95 1.05 -14.67 0.63
C TRP A 95 0.32 -14.92 1.95
N PHE A 96 -0.46 -13.93 2.43
CA PHE A 96 -1.25 -14.08 3.65
C PHE A 96 -2.50 -14.98 3.47
N PHE A 97 -2.89 -15.27 2.23
CA PHE A 97 -4.07 -16.08 1.90
C PHE A 97 -3.76 -17.48 1.36
N ILE A 98 -2.49 -17.85 1.21
CA ILE A 98 -2.17 -19.26 0.97
C ILE A 98 -2.31 -19.95 2.33
N PRO A 99 -3.27 -20.87 2.54
CA PRO A 99 -3.22 -21.71 3.71
C PRO A 99 -1.89 -22.47 3.61
N ILE A 100 -0.95 -22.19 4.52
CA ILE A 100 0.16 -23.11 4.74
C ILE A 100 -0.53 -24.44 5.05
N PRO A 101 -0.33 -25.50 4.26
CA PRO A 101 -0.76 -26.81 4.68
C PRO A 101 0.12 -27.14 5.88
N ILE A 102 -0.39 -26.88 7.08
CA ILE A 102 0.12 -27.53 8.28
C ILE A 102 -0.09 -29.00 7.96
N ALA A 103 1.01 -29.73 7.70
CA ALA A 103 1.00 -31.11 7.26
C ALA A 103 0.07 -31.92 8.18
N GLY A 104 -1.10 -32.32 7.69
CA GLY A 104 -2.04 -33.10 8.50
C GLY A 104 -3.53 -33.01 8.14
N VAL A 105 -3.99 -32.04 7.34
CA VAL A 105 -5.40 -32.04 6.90
C VAL A 105 -5.50 -32.42 5.42
N ALA A 106 -5.92 -33.65 5.17
CA ALA A 106 -6.41 -34.09 3.89
C ALA A 106 -7.64 -33.24 3.52
N SER A 107 -7.44 -32.23 2.67
CA SER A 107 -8.53 -31.42 2.13
C SER A 107 -9.32 -32.26 1.12
N ALA A 108 -10.34 -32.97 1.60
CA ALA A 108 -11.42 -33.44 0.75
C ALA A 108 -12.17 -32.20 0.24
N ILE A 109 -12.06 -31.92 -1.07
CA ILE A 109 -12.93 -30.94 -1.73
C ILE A 109 -14.33 -31.55 -1.79
N ALA A 110 -15.09 -31.38 -0.72
CA ALA A 110 -16.54 -31.47 -0.82
C ALA A 110 -17.00 -30.17 -1.49
N VAL A 111 -17.55 -30.27 -2.69
CA VAL A 111 -18.39 -29.22 -3.26
C VAL A 111 -19.82 -29.56 -2.85
N PRO A 112 -20.43 -28.92 -1.85
CA PRO A 112 -21.87 -28.91 -1.76
C PRO A 112 -22.38 -27.91 -2.80
N SER A 113 -23.02 -28.49 -3.80
CA SER A 113 -24.06 -27.89 -4.60
C SER A 113 -25.01 -27.00 -3.77
N LEU A 114 -25.62 -26.02 -4.45
CA LEU A 114 -26.75 -25.16 -4.03
C LEU A 114 -26.33 -23.81 -3.40
N LEU A 115 -26.83 -22.62 -3.77
CA LEU A 115 -27.96 -22.23 -4.61
C LEU A 115 -27.80 -20.74 -5.03
N ARG A 116 -28.05 -20.47 -6.32
CA ARG A 116 -28.77 -19.29 -6.83
C ARG A 116 -28.37 -17.92 -6.25
N SER A 117 -27.32 -17.29 -6.81
CA SER A 117 -27.12 -15.83 -6.68
C SER A 117 -27.14 -15.15 -8.04
N ARG A 118 -28.07 -14.22 -8.15
CA ARG A 118 -28.53 -13.50 -9.34
C ARG A 118 -27.58 -12.36 -9.73
N HIS A 119 -26.28 -12.60 -9.79
CA HIS A 119 -25.29 -11.59 -10.18
C HIS A 119 -24.26 -12.16 -11.17
N ARG A 120 -24.51 -11.90 -12.47
CA ARG A 120 -23.64 -12.30 -13.60
C ARG A 120 -22.17 -11.85 -13.45
N ASN A 121 -21.91 -10.84 -12.63
CA ASN A 121 -20.57 -10.32 -12.38
C ASN A 121 -19.79 -11.16 -11.34
N LEU A 122 -20.47 -11.82 -10.40
CA LEU A 122 -19.80 -12.65 -9.38
C LEU A 122 -19.25 -13.96 -9.99
N ALA A 123 -19.98 -14.57 -10.92
CA ALA A 123 -19.51 -15.78 -11.62
C ALA A 123 -18.24 -15.53 -12.43
N ARG A 124 -18.14 -14.37 -13.10
CA ARG A 124 -16.93 -13.97 -13.85
C ARG A 124 -15.73 -13.78 -12.92
N THR A 125 -15.92 -13.12 -11.77
CA THR A 125 -14.85 -12.94 -10.78
C THR A 125 -14.41 -14.27 -10.17
N ILE A 126 -15.35 -15.16 -9.84
CA ILE A 126 -15.04 -16.48 -9.26
C ILE A 126 -14.22 -17.34 -10.23
N ILE A 127 -14.62 -17.41 -11.50
CA ILE A 127 -13.88 -18.15 -12.54
C ILE A 127 -12.48 -17.56 -12.74
N PHE A 128 -12.35 -16.23 -12.72
CA PHE A 128 -11.07 -15.57 -12.88
C PHE A 128 -10.11 -15.89 -11.72
N VAL A 129 -10.63 -15.91 -10.49
CA VAL A 129 -9.86 -16.22 -9.28
C VAL A 129 -9.45 -17.70 -9.25
N THR A 130 -10.32 -18.63 -9.66
CA THR A 130 -9.97 -20.06 -9.69
C THR A 130 -8.95 -20.37 -10.79
N VAL A 131 -9.10 -19.81 -11.99
CA VAL A 131 -8.13 -20.00 -13.09
C VAL A 131 -6.77 -19.41 -12.73
N LEU A 132 -6.74 -18.20 -12.15
CA LEU A 132 -5.49 -17.56 -11.74
C LEU A 132 -4.77 -18.37 -10.65
N SER A 133 -5.52 -18.95 -9.70
CA SER A 133 -4.97 -19.81 -8.65
C SER A 133 -4.35 -21.10 -9.21
N VAL A 134 -4.98 -21.70 -10.22
CA VAL A 134 -4.46 -22.91 -10.89
C VAL A 134 -3.20 -22.60 -11.70
N VAL A 135 -3.17 -21.48 -12.43
CA VAL A 135 -1.99 -21.04 -13.20
C VAL A 135 -0.81 -20.74 -12.27
N ALA A 136 -1.06 -20.07 -11.15
CA ALA A 136 -0.03 -19.81 -10.15
C ALA A 136 0.50 -21.12 -9.54
N ALA A 137 -0.38 -22.06 -9.17
CA ALA A 137 0.03 -23.36 -8.63
C ALA A 137 0.87 -24.17 -9.64
N LEU A 138 0.49 -24.16 -10.92
CA LEU A 138 1.28 -24.78 -11.98
C LEU A 138 2.66 -24.12 -12.15
N PHE A 139 2.73 -22.79 -12.10
CA PHE A 139 3.98 -22.06 -12.19
C PHE A 139 4.91 -22.39 -11.02
N TYR A 140 4.41 -22.38 -9.78
CA TYR A 140 5.19 -22.78 -8.60
C TYR A 140 5.62 -24.24 -8.65
N TYR A 141 4.74 -25.14 -9.09
CA TYR A 141 5.06 -26.55 -9.26
C TYR A 141 6.16 -26.77 -10.31
N LEU A 142 6.11 -26.06 -11.44
CA LEU A 142 7.13 -26.10 -12.47
C LEU A 142 8.47 -25.52 -11.99
N VAL A 143 8.45 -24.39 -11.27
CA VAL A 143 9.66 -23.81 -10.66
C VAL A 143 10.25 -24.76 -9.61
N SER A 144 9.41 -25.43 -8.82
CA SER A 144 9.84 -26.39 -7.79
C SER A 144 10.39 -27.69 -8.41
N ILE A 145 9.84 -28.16 -9.52
CA ILE A 145 10.35 -29.35 -10.23
C ILE A 145 11.67 -29.03 -10.94
N CYS A 146 11.79 -27.85 -11.54
CA CYS A 146 13.03 -27.46 -12.22
C CYS A 146 14.19 -27.24 -11.24
N GLY A 147 13.92 -26.94 -9.96
CA GLY A 147 14.96 -26.59 -8.99
C GLY A 147 15.78 -25.36 -9.44
N LEU A 148 16.63 -24.84 -8.56
CA LEU A 148 17.54 -23.72 -8.85
C LEU A 148 18.64 -24.04 -9.90
N ALA A 149 18.50 -25.11 -10.70
CA ALA A 149 19.57 -25.69 -11.50
C ALA A 149 19.63 -25.20 -12.96
N CYS A 150 18.65 -24.46 -13.47
CA CYS A 150 18.68 -23.96 -14.86
C CYS A 150 19.42 -22.62 -15.04
N TRP A 151 20.13 -22.11 -14.02
CA TRP A 151 20.86 -20.84 -14.07
C TRP A 151 22.32 -20.98 -13.61
N ALA A 152 23.03 -22.01 -14.10
CA ALA A 152 24.49 -22.05 -14.04
C ALA A 152 25.06 -21.67 -15.42
N PRO A 153 25.80 -20.55 -15.56
CA PRO A 153 26.50 -20.24 -16.80
C PRO A 153 27.63 -21.26 -17.04
N PRO A 154 27.88 -21.69 -18.29
CA PRO A 154 28.96 -22.64 -18.59
C PRO A 154 30.34 -22.00 -18.34
N LEU A 155 31.27 -22.81 -17.80
CA LEU A 155 32.70 -22.49 -17.68
C LEU A 155 33.40 -22.61 -19.03
#